data_AF-A0A956U6N3-F1
#
_entry.id   AF-A0A956U6N3-F1
#
_cell.length_a   1.000
_cell.length_b   1.000
_cell.length_c   1.000
_cell.angle_alpha   90.00
_cell.angle_beta   90.00
_cell.angle_gamma   90.00
#
_symmetry.space_group_name_H-M   'P 1'
#
loop_
_entity.id
_entity.type
_entity.pdbx_description
1 polymer ?
#
loop_
_entity_poly.entity_id
_entity_poly.type
_entity_poly.pdbx_seq_one_letter_code
_entity_poly.pdbx_strand_id
1 'polypeptide(L)'
;MQEDSKSRSIAQALDGKVVDDSARVAVCIKGSLLGFPATMEAFRPHFPFGVNYYIETGTEYDRKKEGVIEPFQISFRPRIARGFIGAITRLFLFESRGEPVGNKQFENKYISTYNDAQLAERFIRYPGVVESIDNLNKITGFSELVVRAKYGVYLSQTDSFNKLDIDVAREAFKELANLGQVIFDAF
;
A
#
# COMPACT_ATOMS: atom_id res chain seq x y z
N MET A 1 -12.48 -19.52 15.25
CA MET A 1 -13.55 -18.72 15.90
C MET A 1 -13.22 -17.24 16.02
N GLN A 2 -12.04 -16.82 16.55
CA GLN A 2 -11.65 -15.38 16.54
C GLN A 2 -11.27 -14.85 15.14
N GLU A 3 -10.58 -15.65 14.32
CA GLU A 3 -10.17 -15.25 12.96
C GLU A 3 -11.38 -14.96 12.05
N ASP A 4 -12.44 -15.78 12.14
CA ASP A 4 -13.68 -15.57 11.39
C ASP A 4 -14.40 -14.28 11.79
N SER A 5 -14.34 -13.91 13.07
CA SER A 5 -14.96 -12.67 13.56
C SER A 5 -14.20 -11.44 13.06
N LYS A 6 -12.86 -11.46 13.10
CA LYS A 6 -12.03 -10.34 12.63
C LYS A 6 -12.21 -10.10 11.14
N SER A 7 -12.15 -11.16 10.33
CA SER A 7 -12.33 -11.06 8.88
C SER A 7 -13.71 -10.49 8.52
N ARG A 8 -14.76 -10.87 9.26
CA ARG A 8 -16.11 -10.31 9.06
C ARG A 8 -16.18 -8.82 9.42
N SER A 9 -15.54 -8.39 10.52
CA SER A 9 -15.52 -6.98 10.90
C SER A 9 -14.78 -6.11 9.89
N ILE A 10 -13.65 -6.59 9.35
CA ILE A 10 -12.92 -5.87 8.28
C ILE A 10 -13.75 -5.86 6.99
N ALA A 11 -14.41 -6.97 6.64
CA ALA A 11 -15.31 -7.02 5.49
C ALA A 11 -16.46 -6.00 5.63
N GLN A 12 -17.08 -5.89 6.81
CA GLN A 12 -18.13 -4.90 7.07
C GLN A 12 -17.61 -3.46 6.93
N ALA A 13 -16.39 -3.18 7.38
CA ALA A 13 -15.79 -1.85 7.24
C ALA A 13 -15.52 -1.44 5.77
N LEU A 14 -15.54 -2.40 4.84
CA LEU A 14 -15.31 -2.19 3.41
C LEU A 14 -16.58 -2.43 2.57
N ASP A 15 -17.76 -2.50 3.21
CA ASP A 15 -19.02 -2.89 2.57
C ASP A 15 -18.86 -4.17 1.70
N GLY A 16 -18.09 -5.12 2.23
CA GLY A 16 -17.52 -6.25 1.49
C GLY A 16 -17.84 -7.62 2.10
N LYS A 17 -17.07 -8.62 1.65
CA LYS A 17 -17.19 -10.01 2.08
C LYS A 17 -15.83 -10.70 2.20
N VAL A 18 -15.78 -11.72 3.05
CA VAL A 18 -14.69 -12.68 3.06
C VAL A 18 -14.86 -13.62 1.87
N VAL A 19 -13.79 -13.82 1.11
CA VAL A 19 -13.76 -14.67 -0.08
C VAL A 19 -12.87 -15.87 0.20
N ASP A 20 -13.31 -17.06 -0.18
CA ASP A 20 -12.45 -18.24 -0.16
C ASP A 20 -11.52 -18.21 -1.38
N ASP A 21 -10.24 -17.92 -1.13
CA ASP A 21 -9.14 -18.01 -2.09
C ASP A 21 -8.01 -18.86 -1.49
N SER A 22 -8.40 -19.96 -0.82
CA SER A 22 -7.50 -20.86 -0.09
C SER A 22 -6.39 -21.49 -0.95
N ALA A 23 -6.57 -21.51 -2.27
CA ALA A 23 -5.53 -21.94 -3.22
C ALA A 23 -4.31 -20.99 -3.23
N ARG A 24 -4.50 -19.71 -2.89
CA ARG A 24 -3.46 -18.67 -2.96
C ARG A 24 -3.16 -18.03 -1.61
N VAL A 25 -4.19 -17.76 -0.80
CA VAL A 25 -4.08 -17.01 0.45
C VAL A 25 -4.98 -17.59 1.54
N ALA A 26 -4.54 -17.50 2.80
CA ALA A 26 -5.33 -17.96 3.94
C ALA A 26 -6.45 -16.98 4.32
N VAL A 27 -6.27 -15.68 4.03
CA VAL A 27 -7.26 -14.63 4.26
C VAL A 27 -7.40 -13.82 2.98
N CYS A 28 -8.62 -13.66 2.50
CA CYS A 28 -8.97 -12.79 1.39
C CYS A 28 -10.27 -12.06 1.71
N ILE A 29 -10.21 -10.72 1.75
CA ILE A 29 -11.36 -9.87 2.01
C ILE A 29 -11.48 -8.91 0.83
N LYS A 30 -12.66 -8.86 0.22
CA LYS A 30 -12.95 -7.96 -0.90
C LYS A 30 -14.12 -7.07 -0.55
N GLY A 31 -14.03 -5.79 -0.90
CA GLY A 31 -15.08 -4.79 -0.69
C GLY A 31 -14.92 -3.64 -1.66
N SER A 32 -15.45 -2.48 -1.30
CA SER A 32 -15.27 -1.25 -2.04
C SER A 32 -15.13 -0.06 -1.09
N LEU A 33 -14.30 0.92 -1.48
CA LEU A 33 -14.15 2.17 -0.76
C LEU A 33 -14.01 3.31 -1.75
N LEU A 34 -14.78 4.39 -1.57
CA LEU A 34 -14.87 5.53 -2.50
C LEU A 34 -15.17 5.12 -3.96
N GLY A 35 -15.89 4.00 -4.16
CA GLY A 35 -16.20 3.47 -5.50
C GLY A 35 -15.10 2.60 -6.12
N PHE A 36 -13.94 2.48 -5.48
CA PHE A 36 -12.86 1.60 -5.93
C PHE A 36 -12.99 0.21 -5.30
N PRO A 37 -12.71 -0.88 -6.04
CA PRO A 37 -12.53 -2.20 -5.45
C PRO A 37 -11.37 -2.20 -4.45
N ALA A 38 -11.65 -2.73 -3.25
CA ALA A 38 -10.68 -2.85 -2.16
C ALA A 38 -10.45 -4.33 -1.83
N THR A 39 -9.19 -4.75 -1.74
CA THR A 39 -8.83 -6.12 -1.35
C THR A 39 -7.79 -6.11 -0.25
N MET A 40 -7.99 -6.95 0.77
CA MET A 40 -6.98 -7.30 1.76
C MET A 40 -6.68 -8.79 1.67
N GLU A 41 -5.41 -9.16 1.70
CA GLU A 41 -5.01 -10.56 1.71
C GLU A 41 -3.86 -10.84 2.66
N ALA A 42 -3.82 -12.07 3.17
CA ALA A 42 -2.69 -12.59 3.92
C ALA A 42 -2.41 -14.02 3.49
N PHE A 43 -1.17 -14.29 3.05
CA PHE A 43 -0.73 -15.64 2.66
C PHE A 43 -0.90 -16.63 3.82
N ARG A 44 -0.53 -16.21 5.03
CA ARG A 44 -0.79 -16.89 6.30
C ARG A 44 -1.20 -15.86 7.35
N PRO A 45 -2.05 -16.21 8.33
CA PRO A 45 -2.53 -15.25 9.32
C PRO A 45 -1.52 -14.99 10.46
N HIS A 46 -0.45 -15.79 10.55
CA HIS A 46 0.54 -15.79 11.62
C HIS A 46 1.88 -15.17 11.17
N PHE A 47 2.65 -14.67 12.14
CA PHE A 47 4.05 -14.26 11.94
C PHE A 47 4.86 -15.41 11.32
N PRO A 48 5.80 -15.17 10.39
CA PRO A 48 6.35 -13.87 9.96
C PRO A 48 5.66 -13.23 8.74
N PHE A 49 4.46 -13.68 8.37
CA PHE A 49 3.80 -13.21 7.15
C PHE A 49 2.97 -11.96 7.39
N GLY A 50 3.15 -10.97 6.51
CA GLY A 50 2.44 -9.69 6.54
C GLY A 50 1.05 -9.72 5.91
N VAL A 51 0.41 -8.55 5.88
CA VAL A 51 -0.88 -8.31 5.24
C VAL A 51 -0.69 -7.37 4.07
N ASN A 52 -1.34 -7.68 2.95
CA ASN A 52 -1.31 -6.88 1.74
C ASN A 52 -2.67 -6.20 1.52
N TYR A 53 -2.63 -4.96 1.09
CA TYR A 53 -3.79 -4.13 0.81
C TYR A 53 -3.74 -3.66 -0.65
N TYR A 54 -4.89 -3.63 -1.30
CA TYR A 54 -5.04 -3.21 -2.70
C TYR A 54 -6.26 -2.30 -2.83
N ILE A 55 -6.08 -1.18 -3.51
CA ILE A 55 -7.16 -0.35 -4.05
C ILE A 55 -6.98 -0.33 -5.55
N GLU A 56 -7.96 -0.81 -6.31
CA GLU A 56 -7.90 -0.84 -7.77
C GLU A 56 -8.60 0.37 -8.37
N THR A 57 -7.89 1.16 -9.20
CA THR A 57 -8.44 2.41 -9.76
C THR A 57 -8.73 2.34 -11.26
N GLY A 58 -8.23 1.33 -11.97
CA GLY A 58 -8.50 1.15 -13.41
C GLY A 58 -9.47 0.02 -13.71
N THR A 59 -10.17 0.12 -14.83
CA THR A 59 -11.07 -0.91 -15.32
C THR A 59 -10.31 -1.98 -16.11
N GLU A 60 -10.82 -3.22 -16.18
CA GLU A 60 -10.23 -4.27 -17.05
C GLU A 60 -10.14 -3.85 -18.53
N TYR A 61 -10.99 -2.91 -18.95
CA TYR A 61 -11.02 -2.37 -20.31
C TYR A 61 -9.81 -1.46 -20.59
N ASP A 62 -9.40 -0.65 -19.62
CA ASP A 62 -8.24 0.25 -19.73
C ASP A 62 -6.94 -0.55 -19.78
N ARG A 63 -6.86 -1.68 -19.06
CA ARG A 63 -5.67 -2.54 -18.99
C ARG A 63 -5.32 -3.24 -20.31
N LYS A 64 -6.28 -3.40 -21.24
CA LYS A 64 -6.09 -4.13 -22.51
C LYS A 64 -5.90 -3.23 -23.73
N LYS A 65 -6.32 -1.96 -23.67
CA LYS A 65 -6.30 -1.06 -24.84
C LYS A 65 -4.95 -0.41 -25.12
N GLU A 66 -4.12 -0.23 -24.09
CA GLU A 66 -2.86 0.50 -24.22
C GLU A 66 -1.68 -0.46 -24.30
N GLY A 67 -1.49 -1.04 -25.49
CA GLY A 67 -0.18 -1.55 -25.85
C GLY A 67 0.80 -0.37 -25.94
N VAL A 68 1.94 -0.50 -25.25
CA VAL A 68 3.22 0.22 -25.44
C VAL A 68 3.55 1.38 -24.48
N ILE A 69 2.61 2.03 -23.79
CA ILE A 69 2.98 3.06 -22.78
C ILE A 69 2.89 2.45 -21.37
N GLU A 70 4.03 2.32 -20.70
CA GLU A 70 4.02 1.97 -19.27
C GLU A 70 3.38 3.13 -18.49
N PRO A 71 2.28 2.89 -17.74
CA PRO A 71 1.67 3.95 -16.96
C PRO A 71 2.58 4.36 -15.80
N PHE A 72 2.39 5.58 -15.31
CA PHE A 72 3.14 6.10 -14.17
C PHE A 72 3.16 5.12 -13.00
N GLN A 73 4.35 4.84 -12.49
CA GLN A 73 4.58 3.98 -11.36
C GLN A 73 5.60 4.61 -10.42
N ILE A 74 5.29 4.62 -9.13
CA ILE A 74 6.22 4.97 -8.06
C ILE A 74 6.06 4.00 -6.89
N SER A 75 7.17 3.62 -6.28
CA SER A 75 7.16 2.84 -5.04
C SER A 75 7.97 3.52 -3.96
N PHE A 76 7.55 3.29 -2.71
CA PHE A 76 8.14 3.85 -1.52
C PHE A 76 8.46 2.74 -0.53
N ARG A 77 9.68 2.77 0.02
CA ARG A 77 10.10 1.90 1.13
C ARG A 77 10.63 2.76 2.27
N PRO A 78 10.16 2.60 3.51
CA PRO A 78 10.70 3.37 4.62
C PRO A 78 12.18 3.05 4.84
N ARG A 79 13.02 4.09 5.05
CA ARG A 79 14.45 3.91 5.33
C ARG A 79 14.71 3.23 6.67
N ILE A 80 13.83 3.44 7.64
CA ILE A 80 13.94 2.84 8.96
C ILE A 80 13.25 1.49 8.91
N ALA A 81 14.02 0.42 8.69
CA ALA A 81 13.56 -0.91 9.08
C ALA A 81 13.28 -0.87 10.59
N ARG A 82 12.02 -1.04 11.01
CA ARG A 82 11.69 -1.18 12.43
C ARG A 82 12.19 -2.55 12.91
N GLY A 83 12.74 -2.62 14.13
CA GLY A 83 13.20 -3.87 14.75
C GLY A 83 14.67 -4.23 14.46
N PHE A 84 15.00 -5.51 14.67
CA PHE A 84 16.38 -6.05 14.64
C PHE A 84 17.12 -5.78 13.32
N ILE A 85 16.40 -5.78 12.19
CA ILE A 85 16.97 -5.49 10.86
C ILE A 85 17.46 -4.04 10.75
N GLY A 86 16.80 -3.08 11.41
CA GLY A 86 17.23 -1.68 11.45
C GLY A 86 18.52 -1.44 12.23
N ALA A 87 18.81 -2.26 13.23
CA ALA A 87 20.08 -2.21 13.94
C ALA A 87 21.22 -2.70 13.05
N ILE A 88 21.00 -3.77 12.29
CA ILE A 88 21.97 -4.35 11.35
C ILE A 88 22.27 -3.38 10.20
N THR A 89 21.24 -2.81 9.55
CA THR A 89 21.47 -1.90 8.41
C THR A 89 22.21 -0.63 8.80
N ARG A 90 21.97 -0.08 10.01
CA ARG A 90 22.77 1.02 10.56
C ARG A 90 24.21 0.62 10.85
N LEU A 91 24.43 -0.60 11.35
CA LEU A 91 25.77 -1.13 11.64
C LEU A 91 26.61 -1.26 10.36
N PHE A 92 25.98 -1.58 9.23
CA PHE A 92 26.65 -1.80 7.95
C PHE A 92 26.62 -0.61 6.98
N LEU A 93 26.08 0.56 7.38
CA LEU A 93 26.06 1.80 6.58
C LEU A 93 25.53 1.64 5.14
N PHE A 94 24.68 0.66 4.89
CA PHE A 94 24.02 0.51 3.59
C PHE A 94 22.88 1.53 3.47
N GLU A 95 23.24 2.79 3.23
CA GLU A 95 22.27 3.81 2.82
C GLU A 95 21.92 3.59 1.34
N SER A 96 20.91 2.77 1.08
CA SER A 96 20.30 2.76 -0.26
C SER A 96 19.76 4.17 -0.54
N ARG A 97 20.34 4.84 -1.53
CA ARG A 97 19.83 6.11 -2.04
C ARG A 97 18.77 5.79 -3.07
N GLY A 98 17.51 6.06 -2.73
CA GLY A 98 16.41 6.04 -3.70
C GLY A 98 16.54 7.19 -4.70
N GLU A 99 15.69 7.19 -5.70
CA GLU A 99 15.61 8.24 -6.70
C GLU A 99 15.00 9.51 -6.10
N PRO A 100 15.52 10.71 -6.45
CA PRO A 100 15.06 11.97 -5.87
C PRO A 100 13.65 12.33 -6.37
N VAL A 101 12.82 12.86 -5.48
CA VAL A 101 11.43 13.29 -5.79
C VAL A 101 11.21 14.79 -5.57
N GLY A 102 12.29 15.55 -5.35
CA GLY A 102 12.25 17.00 -5.19
C GLY A 102 11.83 17.47 -3.80
N ASN A 103 11.74 16.56 -2.82
CA ASN A 103 11.38 16.87 -1.43
C ASN A 103 12.36 16.18 -0.46
N LYS A 104 13.35 16.95 0.01
CA LYS A 104 14.41 16.46 0.91
C LYS A 104 13.87 15.85 2.21
N GLN A 105 12.79 16.39 2.78
CA GLN A 105 12.23 15.86 4.02
C GLN A 105 11.61 14.49 3.80
N PHE A 106 10.96 14.30 2.65
CA PHE A 106 10.40 13.01 2.24
C PHE A 106 11.50 12.00 1.90
N GLU A 107 12.52 12.42 1.14
CA GLU A 107 13.67 11.60 0.74
C GLU A 107 14.50 11.12 1.94
N ASN A 108 14.47 11.82 3.07
CA ASN A 108 15.09 11.39 4.32
C ASN A 108 14.30 10.29 5.05
N LYS A 109 13.01 10.11 4.73
CA LYS A 109 12.14 9.10 5.35
C LYS A 109 11.96 7.87 4.47
N TYR A 110 11.90 8.05 3.15
CA TYR A 110 11.58 7.01 2.19
C TYR A 110 12.65 6.88 1.09
N ILE A 111 12.79 5.66 0.61
CA ILE A 111 13.49 5.32 -0.63
C ILE A 111 12.42 5.21 -1.70
N SER A 112 12.54 6.03 -2.73
CA SER A 112 11.63 6.02 -3.87
C SER A 112 12.25 5.32 -5.07
N THR A 113 11.43 4.64 -5.88
CA THR A 113 11.79 4.25 -7.26
C THR A 113 10.61 4.51 -8.19
N TYR A 114 10.84 5.03 -9.38
CA TYR A 114 9.77 5.43 -10.32
C TYR A 114 10.19 5.25 -11.78
N ASN A 115 9.21 5.27 -12.69
CA ASN A 115 9.49 5.24 -14.15
C ASN A 115 9.53 6.62 -14.81
N ASP A 116 8.97 7.67 -14.18
CA ASP A 116 8.98 9.04 -14.68
C ASP A 116 9.23 10.04 -13.53
N ALA A 117 10.33 10.79 -13.62
CA ALA A 117 10.76 11.74 -12.59
C ALA A 117 9.82 12.96 -12.47
N GLN A 118 9.27 13.46 -13.58
CA GLN A 118 8.40 14.64 -13.57
C GLN A 118 7.06 14.29 -12.94
N LEU A 119 6.51 13.12 -13.27
CA LEU A 119 5.27 12.63 -12.66
C LEU A 119 5.49 12.26 -11.19
N ALA A 120 6.64 11.69 -10.83
CA ALA A 120 6.99 11.41 -9.43
C ALA A 120 7.04 12.68 -8.58
N GLU A 121 7.72 13.73 -9.04
CA GLU A 121 7.78 15.01 -8.34
C GLU A 121 6.40 15.67 -8.24
N ARG A 122 5.60 15.63 -9.32
CA ARG A 122 4.22 16.13 -9.32
C ARG A 122 3.35 15.37 -8.32
N PHE A 123 3.48 14.05 -8.24
CA PHE A 123 2.71 13.21 -7.32
C PHE A 123 3.03 13.55 -5.87
N ILE A 124 4.32 13.66 -5.52
CA ILE A 124 4.76 14.03 -4.16
C ILE A 124 4.36 15.45 -3.77
N ARG A 125 4.27 16.37 -4.73
CA ARG A 125 3.80 17.75 -4.48
C ARG A 125 2.27 17.87 -4.45
N TYR A 126 1.54 16.81 -4.80
CA TYR A 126 0.08 16.86 -4.82
C TYR A 126 -0.46 16.98 -3.38
N PRO A 127 -1.44 17.86 -3.11
CA PRO A 127 -1.97 18.08 -1.77
C PRO A 127 -2.42 16.78 -1.09
N GLY A 128 -2.02 16.58 0.16
CA GLY A 128 -2.38 15.41 0.97
C GLY A 128 -1.57 14.14 0.72
N VAL A 129 -0.83 14.01 -0.40
CA VAL A 129 -0.10 12.76 -0.72
C VAL A 129 0.97 12.43 0.32
N VAL A 130 1.82 13.40 0.66
CA VAL A 130 2.89 13.18 1.66
C VAL A 130 2.31 12.84 3.03
N GLU A 131 1.22 13.50 3.42
CA GLU A 131 0.54 13.28 4.69
C GLU A 131 -0.08 11.88 4.76
N SER A 132 -0.75 11.44 3.69
CA SER A 132 -1.28 10.08 3.57
C SER A 132 -0.18 9.01 3.65
N ILE A 133 0.95 9.21 2.96
CA ILE A 133 2.09 8.27 3.02
C ILE A 133 2.68 8.21 4.43
N ASP A 134 2.87 9.36 5.09
CA ASP A 134 3.36 9.43 6.46
C ASP A 134 2.40 8.78 7.46
N ASN A 135 1.09 9.00 7.31
CA ASN A 135 0.06 8.35 8.11
C ASN A 135 0.06 6.84 7.90
N LEU A 136 0.12 6.37 6.65
CA LEU A 136 0.22 4.94 6.32
C LEU A 136 1.43 4.30 7.01
N ASN A 137 2.59 4.93 6.95
CA ASN A 137 3.80 4.42 7.60
C ASN A 137 3.68 4.43 9.12
N LYS A 138 3.03 5.45 9.70
CA LYS A 138 2.79 5.55 11.14
C LYS A 138 1.91 4.40 11.64
N ILE A 139 0.79 4.14 10.97
CA ILE A 139 -0.23 3.17 11.45
C ILE A 139 0.09 1.73 11.04
N THR A 140 0.65 1.50 9.85
CA THR A 140 0.91 0.13 9.35
C THR A 140 2.36 -0.30 9.50
N GLY A 141 3.31 0.65 9.52
CA GLY A 141 4.73 0.32 9.43
C GLY A 141 5.08 -0.45 8.15
N PHE A 142 4.44 -0.12 7.02
CA PHE A 142 4.58 -0.83 5.76
C PHE A 142 6.03 -1.05 5.33
N SER A 143 6.31 -2.18 4.69
CA SER A 143 7.60 -2.47 4.06
C SER A 143 7.69 -1.86 2.66
N GLU A 144 6.56 -1.81 1.96
CA GLU A 144 6.46 -1.28 0.60
C GLU A 144 5.07 -0.69 0.34
N LEU A 145 5.04 0.47 -0.32
CA LEU A 145 3.87 1.09 -0.92
C LEU A 145 4.14 1.30 -2.41
N VAL A 146 3.27 0.78 -3.27
CA VAL A 146 3.39 0.92 -4.73
C VAL A 146 2.14 1.63 -5.24
N VAL A 147 2.37 2.66 -6.05
CA VAL A 147 1.34 3.44 -6.72
C VAL A 147 1.53 3.27 -8.22
N ARG A 148 0.47 2.86 -8.91
CA ARG A 148 0.48 2.66 -10.36
C ARG A 148 -0.77 3.29 -10.95
N ALA A 149 -0.59 4.32 -11.78
CA ALA A 149 -1.69 4.89 -12.55
C ALA A 149 -2.38 3.80 -13.37
N LYS A 150 -3.72 3.88 -13.49
CA LYS A 150 -4.58 2.88 -14.17
C LYS A 150 -4.61 1.47 -13.58
N TYR A 151 -3.83 1.18 -12.53
CA TYR A 151 -3.88 -0.11 -11.83
C TYR A 151 -4.41 0.06 -10.43
N GLY A 152 -3.84 0.99 -9.65
CA GLY A 152 -4.22 1.19 -8.27
C GLY A 152 -3.05 1.46 -7.33
N VAL A 153 -3.35 1.28 -6.04
CA VAL A 153 -2.40 1.42 -4.94
C VAL A 153 -2.30 0.10 -4.20
N TYR A 154 -1.07 -0.32 -3.92
CA TYR A 154 -0.74 -1.54 -3.20
C TYR A 154 0.12 -1.21 -1.98
N LEU A 155 -0.17 -1.81 -0.83
CA LEU A 155 0.62 -1.66 0.38
C LEU A 155 0.88 -3.02 1.02
N SER A 156 2.13 -3.27 1.40
CA SER A 156 2.54 -4.44 2.16
C SER A 156 2.90 -4.05 3.60
N GLN A 157 2.12 -4.53 4.56
CA GLN A 157 2.33 -4.34 5.98
C GLN A 157 3.12 -5.50 6.58
N THR A 158 4.02 -5.23 7.53
CA THR A 158 4.87 -6.27 8.15
C THR A 158 4.17 -7.10 9.21
N ASP A 159 3.13 -6.56 9.86
CA ASP A 159 2.39 -7.29 10.89
C ASP A 159 1.49 -8.36 10.29
N SER A 160 1.35 -9.47 11.01
CA SER A 160 0.47 -10.56 10.62
C SER A 160 -0.99 -10.24 10.91
N PHE A 161 -1.89 -10.84 10.13
CA PHE A 161 -3.34 -10.66 10.27
C PHE A 161 -3.86 -10.87 11.72
N ASN A 162 -3.32 -11.85 12.44
CA ASN A 162 -3.74 -12.11 13.82
C ASN A 162 -3.38 -10.98 14.80
N LYS A 163 -2.31 -10.21 14.53
CA LYS A 163 -1.92 -9.04 15.32
C LYS A 163 -2.52 -7.74 14.80
N LEU A 164 -3.05 -7.73 13.57
CA LEU A 164 -3.64 -6.54 12.95
C LEU A 164 -4.84 -6.04 13.76
N ASP A 165 -4.81 -4.76 14.11
CA ASP A 165 -5.95 -4.04 14.64
C ASP A 165 -6.93 -3.68 13.51
N ILE A 166 -8.23 -3.84 13.76
CA ILE A 166 -9.29 -3.54 12.79
C ILE A 166 -9.31 -2.04 12.46
N ASP A 167 -9.04 -1.19 13.43
CA ASP A 167 -9.03 0.26 13.21
C ASP A 167 -7.81 0.68 12.37
N VAL A 168 -6.67 0.01 12.55
CA VAL A 168 -5.49 0.19 11.67
C VAL A 168 -5.82 -0.21 10.24
N ALA A 169 -6.49 -1.36 10.04
CA ALA A 169 -6.89 -1.81 8.71
C ALA A 169 -7.85 -0.80 8.03
N ARG A 170 -8.82 -0.27 8.79
CA ARG A 170 -9.81 0.70 8.30
C ARG A 170 -9.16 2.01 7.88
N GLU A 171 -8.31 2.57 8.73
CA GLU A 171 -7.60 3.81 8.42
C GLU A 171 -6.60 3.62 7.26
N ALA A 172 -5.93 2.45 7.19
CA ALA A 172 -5.06 2.13 6.06
C ALA A 172 -5.84 2.12 4.73
N PHE A 173 -7.01 1.48 4.68
CA PHE A 173 -7.84 1.50 3.48
C PHE A 173 -8.30 2.90 3.09
N LYS A 174 -8.67 3.74 4.06
CA LYS A 174 -9.07 5.12 3.82
C LYS A 174 -7.94 5.93 3.19
N GLU A 175 -6.74 5.86 3.75
CA GLU A 175 -5.57 6.55 3.18
C GLU A 175 -5.19 6.00 1.79
N LEU A 176 -5.28 4.68 1.58
CA LEU A 176 -5.06 4.09 0.26
C LEU A 176 -6.11 4.52 -0.76
N ALA A 177 -7.38 4.66 -0.36
CA ALA A 177 -8.44 5.13 -1.23
C ALA A 177 -8.27 6.61 -1.58
N ASN A 178 -7.80 7.45 -0.65
CA ASN A 178 -7.43 8.84 -0.92
C ASN A 178 -6.30 8.91 -1.96
N LEU A 179 -5.25 8.11 -1.80
CA LEU A 179 -4.18 8.00 -2.80
C LEU A 179 -4.72 7.47 -4.14
N GLY A 180 -5.64 6.52 -4.10
CA GLY A 180 -6.37 5.99 -5.24
C GLY A 180 -7.13 7.08 -6.01
N GLN A 181 -7.84 7.96 -5.30
CA GLN A 181 -8.56 9.09 -5.89
C GLN A 181 -7.59 10.07 -6.55
N VAL A 182 -6.47 10.41 -5.89
CA VAL A 182 -5.44 11.29 -6.46
C VAL A 182 -4.90 10.74 -7.77
N ILE A 183 -4.56 9.45 -7.82
CA ILE A 183 -4.07 8.87 -9.07
C ILE A 183 -5.15 8.81 -10.13
N PHE A 184 -6.38 8.46 -9.77
CA PHE A 184 -7.48 8.36 -10.73
C PHE A 184 -7.81 9.71 -11.38
N ASP A 185 -7.81 10.79 -10.59
CA ASP A 185 -8.20 12.12 -11.08
C ASP A 185 -7.05 12.87 -11.78
N ALA A 186 -5.80 12.60 -11.42
CA ALA A 186 -4.66 13.41 -11.86
C ALA A 186 -3.59 12.68 -12.69
N PHE A 187 -3.60 11.35 -12.79
CA PHE A 187 -2.52 10.55 -13.39
C PHE A 187 -3.01 9.38 -14.27
#